data_AF-A0A0G0WHW0-F1
#
_entry.id   AF-A0A0G0WHW0-F1
#
_cell.length_a   1.000
_cell.length_b   1.000
_cell.length_c   1.000
_cell.angle_alpha   90.00
_cell.angle_beta   90.00
_cell.angle_gamma   90.00
#
_symmetry.space_group_name_H-M   'P 1'
#
loop_
_entity.id
_entity.type
_entity.pdbx_description
1 polymer ?
#
loop_
_entity_poly.entity_id
_entity_poly.type
_entity_poly.pdbx_seq_one_letter_code
_entity_poly.pdbx_strand_id
1 'polypeptide(L)'
;MTLKKVIGFIVIILVITIGVFAFNQSSKRATEESLQSETVVKQESSEVEIVVKQVISSYLKSPGSAQYPELVIKKSITEENQYVAFGDVDSQNTFGGLMRSHFFLKIIDKGGEAQNINNWTVDSLDLGDLILVSNGKPYDTPLSISDLSVEARMMQKQIEDFYRELK
;
A
#
# COMPACT_ATOMS: atom_id res chain seq x y z
N MET A 1 7.71 -62.32 -31.40
CA MET A 1 7.74 -60.85 -31.57
C MET A 1 9.04 -60.50 -32.28
N THR A 2 9.01 -59.95 -33.49
CA THR A 2 10.24 -59.71 -34.26
C THR A 2 11.00 -58.50 -33.71
N LEU A 3 12.34 -58.56 -33.71
CA LEU A 3 13.21 -57.52 -33.12
C LEU A 3 12.86 -56.09 -33.58
N LYS A 4 12.42 -55.94 -34.84
CA LYS A 4 11.94 -54.67 -35.41
C LYS A 4 10.69 -54.11 -34.70
N LYS A 5 9.78 -54.97 -34.24
CA LYS A 5 8.58 -54.57 -33.48
C LYS A 5 8.92 -54.13 -32.05
N VAL A 6 9.95 -54.72 -31.44
CA VAL A 6 10.43 -54.34 -30.10
C VAL A 6 11.10 -52.97 -30.15
N ILE A 7 11.96 -52.73 -31.15
CA ILE A 7 12.62 -51.43 -31.36
C ILE A 7 11.57 -50.34 -31.60
N GLY A 8 10.56 -50.60 -32.44
CA GLY A 8 9.47 -49.65 -32.67
C GLY A 8 8.69 -49.29 -31.40
N PHE A 9 8.44 -50.27 -30.52
CA PHE A 9 7.74 -50.04 -29.26
C PHE A 9 8.56 -49.18 -28.27
N ILE A 10 9.88 -49.39 -28.22
CA ILE A 10 10.79 -48.61 -27.36
C ILE A 10 10.84 -47.14 -27.80
N VAL A 11 10.88 -46.87 -29.11
CA VAL A 11 10.90 -45.50 -29.65
C VAL A 11 9.60 -44.76 -29.30
N ILE A 12 8.45 -45.43 -29.39
CA ILE A 12 7.15 -44.84 -29.03
C ILE A 12 7.10 -44.45 -27.55
N ILE A 13 7.57 -45.34 -26.66
CA ILE A 13 7.63 -45.04 -25.21
C ILE A 13 8.53 -43.83 -24.94
N LEU A 14 9.67 -43.74 -25.63
CA LEU A 14 10.61 -42.64 -25.45
C LEU A 14 10.03 -41.28 -25.89
N VAL A 15 9.25 -41.26 -26.97
CA VAL A 15 8.55 -40.03 -27.41
C VAL A 15 7.46 -39.62 -26.42
N ILE A 16 6.73 -40.58 -25.85
CA ILE A 16 5.69 -40.31 -24.85
C ILE A 16 6.32 -39.77 -23.56
N THR A 17 7.43 -40.33 -23.08
CA THR A 17 8.08 -39.86 -21.85
C THR A 17 8.66 -38.45 -21.99
N ILE A 18 9.25 -38.13 -23.15
CA ILE A 18 9.73 -36.76 -23.45
C ILE A 18 8.54 -35.78 -23.53
N GLY A 19 7.44 -36.19 -24.16
CA GLY A 19 6.23 -35.37 -24.25
C GLY A 19 5.60 -35.06 -22.88
N VAL A 20 5.48 -36.06 -22.01
CA VAL A 20 4.94 -35.88 -20.64
C VAL A 20 5.89 -35.03 -19.78
N PHE A 21 7.21 -35.16 -19.94
CA PHE A 21 8.19 -34.35 -19.22
C PHE A 21 8.13 -32.88 -19.64
N ALA A 22 8.09 -32.59 -20.95
CA ALA A 22 7.96 -31.23 -21.47
C ALA A 22 6.62 -30.58 -21.06
N PHE A 23 5.53 -31.35 -21.04
CA PHE A 23 4.22 -30.86 -20.60
C PHE A 23 4.20 -30.53 -19.10
N ASN A 24 4.77 -31.39 -18.24
CA ASN A 24 4.88 -31.12 -16.80
C ASN A 24 5.74 -29.89 -16.47
N GLN A 25 6.75 -29.58 -17.28
CA GLN A 25 7.54 -28.36 -17.12
C GLN A 25 6.75 -27.10 -17.47
N SER A 26 5.82 -27.19 -18.44
CA SER A 26 4.95 -26.06 -18.82
C SER A 26 3.84 -25.78 -17.80
N SER A 27 3.33 -26.80 -17.10
CA SER A 27 2.31 -26.62 -16.05
C SER A 27 2.85 -25.95 -14.79
N LYS A 28 4.17 -25.94 -14.55
CA LYS A 28 4.77 -25.18 -13.43
C LYS A 28 4.88 -23.68 -13.72
N ARG A 29 5.00 -23.29 -15.00
CA ARG A 29 5.13 -21.87 -15.40
C ARG A 29 3.81 -21.12 -15.43
N ALA A 30 2.69 -21.80 -15.71
CA ALA A 30 1.38 -21.14 -15.77
C ALA A 30 0.75 -20.84 -14.39
N THR A 31 1.26 -21.45 -13.32
CA THR A 31 0.77 -21.24 -11.94
C THR A 31 1.57 -20.15 -11.21
N GLU A 32 2.77 -19.80 -11.69
CA GLU A 32 3.61 -18.75 -11.09
C GLU A 32 3.23 -17.33 -11.58
N GLU A 33 2.57 -17.17 -12.73
CA GLU A 33 2.10 -15.85 -13.20
C GLU A 33 0.75 -15.42 -12.61
N SER A 34 -0.08 -16.35 -12.11
CA SER A 34 -1.32 -16.02 -11.37
C SER A 34 -1.13 -16.00 -9.84
N LEU A 35 0.10 -16.25 -9.39
CA LEU A 35 0.55 -16.14 -7.99
C LEU A 35 1.77 -15.22 -7.90
N GLN A 36 1.77 -14.11 -8.65
CA GLN A 36 2.23 -12.84 -8.09
C GLN A 36 1.24 -12.52 -6.96
N SER A 37 1.34 -13.15 -5.79
CA SER A 37 2.32 -12.73 -4.79
C SER A 37 2.34 -11.20 -4.71
N GLU A 38 1.16 -10.62 -4.50
CA GLU A 38 0.99 -9.69 -3.39
C GLU A 38 1.23 -10.45 -2.06
N THR A 39 2.40 -11.07 -1.93
CA THR A 39 3.06 -11.11 -0.64
C THR A 39 3.40 -9.66 -0.41
N VAL A 40 2.44 -8.92 0.16
CA VAL A 40 2.76 -7.76 0.98
C VAL A 40 3.88 -8.28 1.88
N VAL A 41 5.12 -7.87 1.59
CA VAL A 41 6.21 -7.93 2.54
C VAL A 41 5.81 -6.96 3.63
N LYS A 42 4.80 -7.36 4.41
CA LYS A 42 4.42 -6.72 5.64
C LYS A 42 5.57 -7.11 6.54
N GLN A 43 6.29 -6.09 7.00
CA GLN A 43 7.38 -6.17 7.96
C GLN A 43 8.79 -6.17 7.35
N GLU A 44 9.17 -5.04 6.75
CA GLU A 44 10.54 -4.53 6.95
C GLU A 44 10.51 -3.32 7.90
N SER A 45 11.21 -3.51 9.03
CA SER A 45 11.62 -2.56 10.08
C SER A 45 10.53 -1.75 10.78
N SER A 46 10.18 -2.19 12.01
CA SER A 46 9.41 -1.42 12.99
C SER A 46 9.95 -0.01 13.25
N GLU A 47 11.25 0.21 13.02
CA GLU A 47 11.91 1.49 13.18
C GLU A 47 11.51 2.50 12.09
N VAL A 48 11.49 2.07 10.82
CA VAL A 48 11.03 2.93 9.71
C VAL A 48 9.55 3.27 9.89
N GLU A 49 8.75 2.33 10.36
CA GLU A 49 7.34 2.56 10.70
C GLU A 49 7.18 3.66 11.77
N ILE A 50 8.00 3.66 12.81
CA ILE A 50 7.99 4.70 13.85
C ILE A 50 8.25 6.07 13.21
N VAL A 51 9.27 6.18 12.36
CA VAL A 51 9.63 7.45 11.71
C VAL A 51 8.55 7.91 10.74
N VAL A 52 8.01 7.02 9.92
CA VAL A 52 6.90 7.33 9.01
C VAL A 52 5.71 7.89 9.79
N LYS A 53 5.31 7.23 10.88
CA LYS A 53 4.22 7.71 11.73
C LYS A 53 4.54 9.05 12.38
N GLN A 54 5.78 9.27 12.83
CA GLN A 54 6.18 10.57 13.39
C GLN A 54 6.11 11.68 12.35
N VAL A 55 6.61 11.43 11.13
CA VAL A 55 6.55 12.38 10.02
C VAL A 55 5.11 12.72 9.70
N ILE A 56 4.26 11.73 9.40
CA ILE A 56 2.86 11.96 9.03
C ILE A 56 2.12 12.68 10.17
N SER A 57 2.28 12.20 11.40
CA SER A 57 1.65 12.80 12.58
C SER A 57 2.02 14.27 12.77
N SER A 58 3.19 14.72 12.34
CA SER A 58 3.59 16.13 12.45
C SER A 58 2.76 17.08 11.58
N TYR A 59 2.07 16.56 10.56
CA TYR A 59 1.18 17.32 9.68
C TYR A 59 -0.30 17.28 10.12
N LEU A 60 -0.64 16.46 11.11
CA LEU A 60 -2.02 16.28 11.56
C LEU A 60 -2.41 17.32 12.62
N LYS A 61 -3.69 17.71 12.63
CA LYS A 61 -4.22 18.65 13.64
C LYS A 61 -4.28 18.04 15.04
N SER A 62 -4.52 16.73 15.14
CA SER A 62 -4.54 15.98 16.39
C SER A 62 -3.65 14.74 16.29
N PRO A 63 -2.32 14.90 16.40
CA PRO A 63 -1.36 13.81 16.21
C PRO A 63 -1.60 12.60 17.13
N GLY A 64 -2.03 12.85 18.38
CA GLY A 64 -2.30 11.79 19.36
C GLY A 64 -3.56 10.96 19.08
N SER A 65 -4.42 11.41 18.17
CA SER A 65 -5.60 10.67 17.72
C SER A 65 -5.35 9.82 16.46
N ALA A 66 -4.15 9.92 15.88
CA ALA A 66 -3.83 9.30 14.60
C ALA A 66 -3.89 7.77 14.67
N GLN A 67 -4.60 7.17 13.73
CA GLN A 67 -4.66 5.74 13.49
C GLN A 67 -4.28 5.47 12.04
N TYR A 68 -3.55 4.39 11.80
CA TYR A 68 -3.00 4.04 10.49
C TYR A 68 -3.64 2.72 10.04
N PRO A 69 -4.93 2.71 9.62
CA PRO A 69 -5.65 1.50 9.26
C PRO A 69 -5.00 0.79 8.06
N GLU A 70 -4.38 1.56 7.17
CA GLU A 70 -3.58 1.07 6.07
C GLU A 70 -2.23 1.77 6.09
N LEU A 71 -1.16 1.00 6.23
CA LEU A 71 0.21 1.51 6.14
C LEU A 71 1.05 0.44 5.47
N VAL A 72 1.57 0.78 4.30
CA VAL A 72 2.49 -0.03 3.53
C VAL A 72 3.79 0.74 3.39
N ILE A 73 4.90 0.08 3.72
CA ILE A 73 6.25 0.64 3.58
C ILE A 73 7.01 -0.28 2.64
N LYS A 74 7.65 0.31 1.63
CA LYS A 74 8.49 -0.39 0.65
C LYS A 74 9.84 0.29 0.56
N LYS A 75 10.90 -0.49 0.62
CA LYS A 75 12.24 -0.01 0.26
C LYS A 75 12.33 0.19 -1.26
N SER A 76 12.97 1.26 -1.70
CA SER A 76 13.18 1.52 -3.12
C SER A 76 14.09 0.45 -3.72
N ILE A 77 13.72 -0.06 -4.90
CA ILE A 77 14.50 -1.06 -5.64
C ILE A 77 15.71 -0.41 -6.33
N THR A 78 15.60 0.87 -6.67
CA THR A 78 16.64 1.61 -7.41
C THR A 78 17.61 2.36 -6.50
N GLU A 79 17.23 2.64 -5.25
CA GLU A 79 18.01 3.46 -4.33
C GLU A 79 18.07 2.83 -2.93
N GLU A 80 19.27 2.41 -2.51
CA GLU A 80 19.47 1.60 -1.30
C GLU A 80 19.07 2.27 0.01
N ASN A 81 18.93 3.60 0.02
CA ASN A 81 18.64 4.39 1.21
C ASN A 81 17.26 5.07 1.15
N GLN A 82 16.41 4.70 0.19
CA GLN A 82 15.08 5.31 0.07
C GLN A 82 13.98 4.34 0.47
N TYR A 83 12.97 4.88 1.13
CA TYR A 83 11.74 4.19 1.49
C TYR A 83 10.54 4.99 1.02
N VAL A 84 9.53 4.25 0.58
CA VAL A 84 8.23 4.78 0.16
C VAL A 84 7.18 4.21 1.10
N ALA A 85 6.44 5.09 1.76
CA ALA A 85 5.31 4.74 2.61
C ALA A 85 4.01 5.28 2.02
N PHE A 86 2.96 4.48 2.00
CA PHE A 86 1.65 4.91 1.52
C PHE A 86 0.53 4.18 2.26
N GLY A 87 -0.66 4.77 2.25
CA GLY A 87 -1.84 4.23 2.90
C GLY A 87 -2.75 5.34 3.42
N ASP A 88 -3.43 5.05 4.52
CA ASP A 88 -4.49 5.88 5.10
C ASP A 88 -4.13 6.27 6.52
N VAL A 89 -4.41 7.53 6.86
CA VAL A 89 -4.35 8.01 8.23
C VAL A 89 -5.70 8.59 8.65
N ASP A 90 -6.23 8.05 9.74
CA ASP A 90 -7.42 8.55 10.41
C ASP A 90 -7.01 9.44 11.58
N SER A 91 -7.45 10.69 11.62
CA SER A 91 -7.17 11.59 12.74
C SER A 91 -8.29 12.59 13.00
N GLN A 92 -8.39 13.06 14.24
CA GLN A 92 -9.36 14.08 14.61
C GLN A 92 -8.94 15.45 14.07
N ASN A 93 -9.91 16.16 13.49
CA ASN A 93 -9.78 17.58 13.22
C ASN A 93 -9.97 18.41 14.50
N THR A 94 -9.87 19.74 14.39
CA THR A 94 -10.03 20.68 15.52
C THR A 94 -11.41 20.62 16.20
N PHE A 95 -12.42 20.07 15.54
CA PHE A 95 -13.78 19.93 16.05
C PHE A 95 -14.08 18.52 16.59
N GLY A 96 -13.08 17.63 16.63
CA GLY A 96 -13.22 16.25 17.12
C GLY A 96 -13.82 15.28 16.10
N GLY A 97 -14.08 15.71 14.86
CA GLY A 97 -14.52 14.83 13.78
C GLY A 97 -13.37 13.97 13.26
N LEU A 98 -13.63 12.68 13.00
CA LEU A 98 -12.64 11.73 12.48
C LEU A 98 -12.51 11.85 10.96
N MET A 99 -11.35 12.29 10.49
CA MET A 99 -11.03 12.48 9.08
C MET A 99 -10.06 11.39 8.64
N ARG A 100 -10.27 10.83 7.45
CA ARG A 100 -9.31 9.99 6.76
C ARG A 100 -8.60 10.78 5.68
N SER A 101 -7.30 10.59 5.56
CA SER A 101 -6.52 11.11 4.45
C SER A 101 -5.61 10.04 3.90
N HIS A 102 -5.62 9.90 2.57
CA HIS A 102 -4.60 9.11 1.90
C HIS A 102 -3.27 9.84 1.98
N PHE A 103 -2.17 9.11 2.18
CA PHE A 103 -0.84 9.69 2.14
C PHE A 103 0.08 8.88 1.23
N PHE A 104 1.04 9.59 0.66
CA PHE A 104 2.18 9.02 -0.02
C PHE A 104 3.44 9.79 0.42
N LEU A 105 4.40 9.08 1.00
CA LEU A 105 5.58 9.64 1.62
C LEU A 105 6.82 8.94 1.05
N LYS A 106 7.81 9.72 0.62
CA LYS A 106 9.16 9.25 0.32
C LYS A 106 10.12 9.81 1.37
N ILE A 107 10.91 8.93 1.97
CA ILE A 107 11.94 9.28 2.93
C ILE A 107 13.28 8.66 2.56
N ILE A 108 14.34 9.38 2.92
CA ILE A 108 15.73 8.99 2.68
C ILE A 108 16.41 8.76 4.04
N ASP A 109 16.99 7.58 4.22
CA ASP A 109 17.84 7.23 5.37
C ASP A 109 19.25 7.81 5.19
N LYS A 110 19.71 8.63 6.13
CA LYS A 110 21.06 9.20 6.15
C LYS A 110 22.07 8.33 6.91
N GLY A 111 21.62 7.21 7.48
CA GLY A 111 22.39 6.38 8.38
C GLY A 111 22.39 6.90 9.83
N GLY A 112 22.69 6.01 10.76
CA GLY A 112 22.65 6.27 12.21
C GLY A 112 21.58 5.45 12.91
N GLU A 113 21.04 5.96 14.02
CA GLU A 113 19.94 5.32 14.74
C GLU A 113 18.63 5.46 13.95
N ALA A 114 18.05 4.34 13.51
CA ALA A 114 16.88 4.31 12.64
C ALA A 114 15.63 4.95 13.27
N GLN A 115 15.48 4.94 14.60
CA GLN A 115 14.32 5.53 15.29
C GLN A 115 14.42 7.05 15.47
N ASN A 116 15.57 7.65 15.19
CA ASN A 116 15.78 9.08 15.35
C ASN A 116 15.43 9.80 14.05
N ILE A 117 14.30 10.52 14.04
CA ILE A 117 13.78 11.27 12.88
C ILE A 117 14.80 12.22 12.23
N ASN A 118 15.81 12.71 12.97
CA ASN A 118 16.84 13.60 12.42
C ASN A 118 17.81 12.89 11.45
N ASN A 119 17.88 11.56 11.50
CA ASN A 119 18.65 10.74 10.57
C ASN A 119 17.89 10.45 9.28
N TRP A 120 16.71 11.06 9.10
CA TRP A 120 15.87 10.88 7.93
C TRP A 120 15.67 12.21 7.20
N THR A 121 15.27 12.13 5.93
CA THR A 121 14.84 13.30 5.16
C THR A 121 13.60 12.97 4.38
N VAL A 122 12.61 13.86 4.47
CA VAL A 122 11.42 13.80 3.64
C VAL A 122 11.80 14.31 2.26
N ASP A 123 11.78 13.42 1.28
CA ASP A 123 11.99 13.76 -0.13
C ASP A 123 10.70 14.33 -0.73
N SER A 124 9.58 13.64 -0.49
CA SER A 124 8.26 14.11 -0.92
C SER A 124 7.18 13.62 0.03
N LEU A 125 6.21 14.46 0.34
CA LEU A 125 4.98 14.09 1.03
C LEU A 125 3.79 14.61 0.24
N ASP A 126 2.87 13.71 -0.09
CA ASP A 126 1.57 14.01 -0.66
C ASP A 126 0.49 13.57 0.34
N LEU A 127 -0.39 14.50 0.69
CA LEU A 127 -1.58 14.26 1.50
C LEU A 127 -2.77 14.43 0.57
N GLY A 128 -3.36 13.31 0.20
CA GLY A 128 -4.52 13.26 -0.67
C GLY A 128 -5.77 13.85 -0.03
N ASP A 129 -6.88 13.71 -0.73
CA ASP A 129 -8.15 14.29 -0.31
C ASP A 129 -8.59 13.81 1.08
N LEU A 130 -9.20 14.74 1.81
CA LEU A 130 -9.67 14.53 3.16
C LEU A 130 -11.12 14.04 3.14
N ILE A 131 -11.36 12.85 3.67
CA ILE A 131 -12.65 12.17 3.64
C ILE A 131 -13.18 12.04 5.07
N LEU A 132 -14.47 12.34 5.26
CA LEU A 132 -15.14 12.13 6.55
C LEU A 132 -15.27 10.62 6.83
N VAL A 133 -14.96 10.19 8.05
CA VAL A 133 -15.16 8.79 8.47
C VAL A 133 -16.31 8.70 9.47
N SER A 134 -17.22 7.76 9.26
CA SER A 134 -18.26 7.40 10.24
C SER A 134 -18.36 5.89 10.38
N ASN A 135 -18.44 5.43 11.64
CA ASN A 135 -18.48 4.01 11.97
C ASN A 135 -17.35 3.17 11.32
N GLY A 136 -16.16 3.75 11.18
CA GLY A 136 -14.98 3.10 10.59
C GLY A 136 -15.04 2.96 9.06
N LYS A 137 -15.98 3.62 8.38
CA LYS A 137 -16.06 3.64 6.92
C LYS A 137 -15.92 5.06 6.35
N PRO A 138 -15.13 5.26 5.28
CA PRO A 138 -15.08 6.54 4.57
C PRO A 138 -16.43 6.85 3.91
N TYR A 139 -16.83 8.12 3.90
CA TYR A 139 -17.98 8.59 3.13
C TYR A 139 -17.57 8.81 1.67
N ASP A 140 -17.73 7.77 0.82
CA ASP A 140 -17.39 7.79 -0.61
C ASP A 140 -18.41 8.51 -1.52
N THR A 141 -19.39 9.23 -0.96
CA THR A 141 -20.40 9.92 -1.76
C THR A 141 -20.25 11.44 -1.61
N PRO A 142 -20.29 12.22 -2.71
CA PRO A 142 -20.51 13.65 -2.60
C PRO A 142 -21.88 13.83 -1.93
N LEU A 143 -21.84 14.18 -0.65
CA LEU A 143 -23.04 14.29 0.17
C LEU A 143 -23.97 15.32 -0.47
N SER A 144 -25.18 14.89 -0.84
CA SER A 144 -26.26 15.81 -1.14
C SER A 144 -26.49 16.66 0.10
N ILE A 145 -26.29 17.98 -0.03
CA ILE A 145 -26.40 18.95 1.07
C ILE A 145 -27.72 18.79 1.83
N SER A 146 -28.78 18.30 1.19
CA SER A 146 -30.09 18.05 1.80
C SER A 146 -30.08 17.05 2.96
N ASP A 147 -29.19 16.05 2.93
CA ASP A 147 -29.28 14.86 3.81
C ASP A 147 -28.25 14.89 4.94
N LEU A 148 -27.37 15.91 4.93
CA LEU A 148 -26.37 16.15 5.95
C LEU A 148 -26.99 16.71 7.22
N SER A 149 -26.58 16.15 8.37
CA SER A 149 -26.79 16.81 9.66
C SER A 149 -26.18 18.21 9.63
N VAL A 150 -26.70 19.12 10.45
CA VAL A 150 -26.25 20.52 10.50
C VAL A 150 -24.73 20.60 10.73
N GLU A 151 -24.19 19.72 11.57
CA GLU A 151 -22.74 19.59 11.83
C GLU A 151 -21.95 19.20 10.58
N ALA A 152 -22.47 18.26 9.79
CA ALA A 152 -21.79 17.78 8.61
C ALA A 152 -21.85 18.82 7.45
N ARG A 153 -22.90 19.65 7.39
CA ARG A 153 -22.95 20.83 6.49
C ARG A 153 -21.91 21.88 6.88
N MET A 154 -21.70 22.10 8.18
CA MET A 154 -20.67 23.03 8.66
C MET A 154 -19.26 22.52 8.34
N MET A 155 -19.02 21.20 8.48
CA MET A 155 -17.73 20.58 8.11
C MET A 155 -17.45 20.69 6.60
N GLN A 156 -18.43 20.43 5.74
CA GLN A 156 -18.23 20.50 4.28
C GLN A 156 -17.90 21.93 3.82
N LYS A 157 -18.57 22.93 4.39
CA LYS A 157 -18.27 24.35 4.12
C LYS A 157 -16.83 24.72 4.51
N GLN A 158 -16.32 24.17 5.62
CA GLN A 158 -14.94 24.42 6.05
C GLN A 158 -13.90 23.77 5.13
N ILE A 159 -14.19 22.59 4.59
CA ILE A 159 -13.35 21.95 3.57
C ILE A 159 -13.28 22.86 2.33
N GLU A 160 -14.43 23.37 1.86
CA GLU A 160 -14.47 24.29 0.72
C GLU A 160 -13.74 25.62 0.98
N ASP A 161 -13.87 26.19 2.18
CA ASP A 161 -13.18 27.43 2.57
C ASP A 161 -11.65 27.21 2.68
N PHE A 162 -11.21 26.07 3.21
CA PHE A 162 -9.79 25.71 3.27
C PHE A 162 -9.15 25.58 1.88
N TYR A 163 -9.83 24.90 0.94
CA TYR A 163 -9.33 24.81 -0.44
C TYR A 163 -9.32 26.16 -1.18
N ARG A 164 -10.15 27.14 -0.76
CA ARG A 164 -10.08 28.51 -1.31
C ARG A 164 -8.86 29.28 -0.81
N GLU A 165 -8.43 29.07 0.44
CA GLU A 165 -7.27 29.76 1.01
C GLU A 165 -5.92 29.25 0.45
N LEU A 166 -5.91 28.07 -0.18
CA LEU A 166 -4.73 27.47 -0.83
C LEU A 166 -4.53 27.91 -2.29
N LYS A 167 -5.44 28.70 -2.87
CA LYS A 167 -5.34 29.29 -4.23
C LYS A 167 -4.99 30.77 -4.17
#